data_AF-A0A9Q9XCN2-F1
#
_entry.id   AF-A0A9Q9XCN2-F1
#
_cell.length_a   1.000
_cell.length_b   1.000
_cell.length_c   1.000
_cell.angle_alpha   90.00
_cell.angle_beta   90.00
_cell.angle_gamma   90.00
#
_symmetry.space_group_name_H-M   'P 1'
#
loop_
_entity.id
_entity.type
_entity.pdbx_description
1 polymer ?
#
loop_
_entity_poly.entity_id
_entity_poly.type
_entity_poly.pdbx_seq_one_letter_code
_entity_poly.pdbx_strand_id
1 'polypeptide(L)'
;MENVVYDRPRSSRNQMASHSYSRKAGAHPRMLDSSVELTNYCPPDTVETFLEELNHSQGDDLDDQETAPAPPRASSDWSTRKSLLSERWEKERACLVNTMVAQQNVTTQICQQCGISPAAVRCRDCRPQPFFCADCDVSIHRNHVFHNRDATIAGFFQPLPPTTCVVERALSQCVCIVPLEMPKKICSCSPGSLSVNTGKVVAVVTMNGRYDLSMPEMKCEACKTTWSPGVDDLVRNDYWPATLHFSTVYSTDVFYSYEELKMAAPGLSCQAFLRMLDQRTLRFGRIGKITADSFRKSFLEWEAVRFEVDKICREEHFVCPACTPDMLAVSVDGNRKHYRFKNAARSEEKALFDGIFIAKDDEVERFVDYIHSTTNHVSGRGVCGGEWSAARETSQKSSSKIDEEGLELAVCRHGVFLTALNMFRGEIYAYPLYLQNKLANTPISFFAMDVTCKYWPYLNKVTKSCPELQHLLSMKPFLSVFHAKAHDFKCEVKWSGAYQQGAGLTLGEEVEQCNAFLSRIAVTTKHMSKAGHTDMLTLMAMRWNQQKFNNLATSLACRYQKATKRLESQLQDLESMRIQLAVTQVEVEGWVTDIKEWAEATTSQKNARS
;
A
#
# COMPACT_ATOMS: atom_id res chain seq x y z
N MET A 1 -25.07 13.77 51.88
CA MET A 1 -23.81 14.11 52.56
C MET A 1 -22.87 14.65 51.50
N GLU A 2 -22.51 15.94 51.60
CA GLU A 2 -21.68 16.66 50.65
C GLU A 2 -20.27 16.07 50.59
N ASN A 3 -19.80 15.75 49.39
CA ASN A 3 -18.43 15.30 49.17
C ASN A 3 -17.57 16.48 48.72
N VAL A 4 -16.70 16.91 49.63
CA VAL A 4 -15.62 17.88 49.43
C VAL A 4 -14.60 17.28 48.46
N VAL A 5 -14.36 17.98 47.34
CA VAL A 5 -13.32 17.65 46.36
C VAL A 5 -12.00 18.26 46.83
N TYR A 6 -10.99 17.43 47.10
CA TYR A 6 -9.61 17.89 47.30
C TYR A 6 -8.88 17.93 45.95
N ASP A 7 -8.42 19.12 45.56
CA ASP A 7 -7.57 19.34 44.39
C ASP A 7 -6.16 18.75 44.59
N ARG A 8 -5.65 18.08 43.55
CA ARG A 8 -4.26 17.62 43.45
C ARG A 8 -3.33 18.76 42.98
N PRO A 9 -2.09 18.87 43.48
CA PRO A 9 -1.18 19.94 43.09
C PRO A 9 -0.67 19.76 41.65
N ARG A 10 -0.74 20.84 40.86
CA ARG A 10 -0.09 20.94 39.54
C ARG A 10 1.41 21.20 39.72
N SER A 11 2.26 20.38 39.10
CA SER A 11 3.70 20.65 39.02
C SER A 11 3.98 21.82 38.07
N SER A 12 4.71 22.80 38.56
CA SER A 12 5.26 23.93 37.80
C SER A 12 6.35 23.46 36.83
N ARG A 13 6.28 23.91 35.57
CA ARG A 13 7.44 23.96 34.68
C ARG A 13 7.51 25.34 34.04
N ASN A 14 8.67 25.97 34.25
CA ASN A 14 9.01 27.35 33.98
C ASN A 14 8.80 27.77 32.52
N GLN A 15 8.24 28.97 32.35
CA GLN A 15 8.34 29.79 31.15
C GLN A 15 9.57 30.70 31.24
N MET A 16 10.35 30.77 30.16
CA MET A 16 11.10 31.93 29.63
C MET A 16 11.41 31.60 28.16
N ALA A 17 11.37 32.48 27.15
CA ALA A 17 11.15 33.91 27.07
C ALA A 17 10.50 34.25 25.72
N SER A 18 9.76 35.35 25.71
CA SER A 18 9.14 36.00 24.55
C SER A 18 10.16 36.76 23.71
N HIS A 19 10.07 36.66 22.38
CA HIS A 19 10.47 37.76 21.49
C HIS A 19 9.34 38.10 20.52
N SER A 20 8.95 39.36 20.59
CA SER A 20 7.93 40.10 19.86
C SER A 20 8.26 40.27 18.37
N TYR A 21 7.27 40.22 17.48
CA TYR A 21 7.22 41.13 16.32
C TYR A 21 5.77 41.40 15.85
N SER A 22 5.44 42.70 15.93
CA SER A 22 4.43 43.54 15.26
C SER A 22 3.35 42.91 14.35
N ARG A 23 2.08 43.10 14.73
CA ARG A 23 0.91 43.02 13.82
C ARG A 23 0.72 44.36 13.10
N LYS A 24 0.82 44.36 11.77
CA LYS A 24 0.13 45.34 10.92
C LYS A 24 -1.21 44.75 10.51
N ALA A 25 -2.28 45.47 10.81
CA ALA A 25 -3.63 45.23 10.31
C ALA A 25 -3.78 45.82 8.90
N GLY A 26 -4.47 45.09 8.01
CA GLY A 26 -4.86 45.62 6.70
C GLY A 26 -5.48 44.59 5.76
N ALA A 27 -6.79 44.74 5.55
CA ALA A 27 -7.59 44.42 4.36
C ALA A 27 -8.02 42.96 4.05
N HIS A 28 -9.34 42.76 4.18
CA HIS A 28 -10.30 41.85 3.51
C HIS A 28 -9.78 40.76 2.53
N PRO A 29 -10.21 39.49 2.72
CA PRO A 29 -10.25 38.51 1.64
C PRO A 29 -11.58 38.58 0.88
N ARG A 30 -11.51 38.79 -0.44
CA ARG A 30 -12.59 38.44 -1.38
C ARG A 30 -12.72 36.92 -1.42
N MET A 31 -13.94 36.41 -1.24
CA MET A 31 -14.26 35.01 -1.53
C MET A 31 -14.06 34.75 -3.03
N LEU A 32 -13.26 33.75 -3.35
CA LEU A 32 -13.24 33.11 -4.65
C LEU A 32 -13.81 31.70 -4.44
N ASP A 33 -15.01 31.46 -4.98
CA ASP A 33 -15.57 30.13 -5.10
C ASP A 33 -14.63 29.26 -5.94
N SER A 34 -14.21 28.13 -5.38
CA SER A 34 -13.59 27.04 -6.14
C SER A 34 -14.39 25.78 -5.85
N SER A 35 -15.33 25.49 -6.74
CA SER A 35 -15.95 24.18 -6.87
C SER A 35 -14.90 23.21 -7.43
N VAL A 36 -14.18 22.56 -6.52
CA VAL A 36 -13.34 21.41 -6.85
C VAL A 36 -14.25 20.18 -6.89
N GLU A 37 -14.67 19.76 -8.08
CA GLU A 37 -15.19 18.41 -8.28
C GLU A 37 -14.03 17.42 -8.17
N LEU A 38 -13.93 16.80 -7.01
CA LEU A 38 -13.03 15.70 -6.71
C LEU A 38 -13.51 14.48 -7.50
N THR A 39 -12.77 14.07 -8.52
CA THR A 39 -13.09 12.85 -9.28
C THR A 39 -12.99 11.62 -8.39
N ASN A 40 -14.07 10.84 -8.41
CA ASN A 40 -14.39 9.72 -7.54
C ASN A 40 -13.26 8.68 -7.37
N TYR A 41 -12.69 8.68 -6.17
CA TYR A 41 -12.13 7.48 -5.55
C TYR A 41 -13.29 6.52 -5.26
N CYS A 42 -13.34 5.36 -5.90
CA CYS A 42 -14.36 4.35 -5.64
C CYS A 42 -13.99 3.58 -4.35
N PRO A 43 -14.69 3.77 -3.23
CA PRO A 43 -14.51 2.95 -2.04
C PRO A 43 -15.20 1.58 -2.24
N PRO A 44 -15.04 0.62 -1.31
CA PRO A 44 -15.68 -0.71 -1.38
C PRO A 44 -17.22 -0.70 -1.28
N ASP A 45 -17.87 0.47 -1.31
CA ASP A 45 -19.32 0.65 -1.21
C ASP A 45 -20.10 0.18 -2.46
N THR A 46 -19.40 -0.31 -3.49
CA THR A 46 -19.98 -0.71 -4.79
C THR A 46 -20.72 -2.04 -4.77
N VAL A 47 -20.47 -2.92 -3.78
CA VAL A 47 -21.23 -4.18 -3.68
C VAL A 47 -22.61 -3.92 -3.09
N GLU A 48 -22.73 -3.05 -2.07
CA GLU A 48 -24.02 -2.67 -1.48
C GLU A 48 -24.84 -1.81 -2.44
N THR A 49 -24.23 -0.83 -3.13
CA THR A 49 -24.96 -0.04 -4.15
C THR A 49 -25.38 -0.89 -5.34
N PHE A 50 -24.60 -1.90 -5.75
CA PHE A 50 -25.00 -2.84 -6.80
C PHE A 50 -26.13 -3.78 -6.36
N LEU A 51 -26.13 -4.22 -5.10
CA LEU A 51 -27.23 -5.02 -4.52
C LEU A 51 -28.52 -4.18 -4.36
N GLU A 52 -28.39 -2.90 -4.03
CA GLU A 52 -29.51 -1.95 -3.97
C GLU A 52 -30.09 -1.67 -5.37
N GLU A 53 -29.25 -1.48 -6.39
CA GLU A 53 -29.70 -1.32 -7.79
C GLU A 53 -30.35 -2.59 -8.36
N LEU A 54 -29.86 -3.78 -7.99
CA LEU A 54 -30.47 -5.07 -8.36
C LEU A 54 -31.83 -5.27 -7.69
N ASN A 55 -31.96 -4.95 -6.40
CA ASN A 55 -33.23 -5.06 -5.66
C ASN A 55 -34.28 -4.04 -6.15
N HIS A 56 -33.87 -2.87 -6.65
CA HIS A 56 -34.78 -1.91 -7.27
C HIS A 56 -35.29 -2.32 -8.66
N SER A 57 -34.71 -3.35 -9.28
CA SER A 57 -35.15 -3.86 -10.58
C SER A 57 -36.11 -5.06 -10.52
N GLN A 58 -36.45 -5.56 -9.32
CA GLN A 58 -37.24 -6.80 -9.14
C GLN A 58 -38.42 -6.69 -8.16
N GLY A 59 -39.06 -5.53 -8.00
CA GLY A 59 -40.15 -5.37 -7.04
C GLY A 59 -41.36 -4.60 -7.57
N ASP A 60 -42.08 -5.19 -8.53
CA ASP A 60 -43.49 -4.86 -8.75
C ASP A 60 -44.35 -6.06 -8.31
N ASP A 61 -45.42 -5.72 -7.58
CA ASP A 61 -46.58 -6.51 -7.16
C ASP A 61 -46.38 -7.62 -6.09
N LEU A 62 -46.93 -7.38 -4.89
CA LEU A 62 -48.11 -8.09 -4.35
C LEU A 62 -48.39 -7.76 -2.86
N ASP A 63 -49.58 -7.21 -2.63
CA ASP A 63 -50.55 -7.32 -1.52
C ASP A 63 -50.21 -7.20 -0.03
N ASP A 64 -51.17 -6.54 0.63
CA ASP A 64 -51.32 -6.19 2.04
C ASP A 64 -51.31 -7.37 3.03
N GLN A 65 -50.56 -7.21 4.14
CA GLN A 65 -50.99 -7.72 5.45
C GLN A 65 -50.30 -7.01 6.63
N GLU A 66 -51.13 -6.49 7.54
CA GLU A 66 -50.74 -5.83 8.80
C GLU A 66 -49.89 -6.74 9.69
N THR A 67 -48.69 -6.30 10.07
CA THR A 67 -47.96 -6.81 11.25
C THR A 67 -47.10 -5.72 11.91
N ALA A 68 -47.15 -5.71 13.25
CA ALA A 68 -46.34 -5.05 14.29
C ALA A 68 -45.40 -3.85 13.93
N PRO A 69 -45.30 -2.80 14.78
CA PRO A 69 -44.44 -1.65 14.50
C PRO A 69 -42.98 -2.11 14.39
N ALA A 70 -42.43 -1.97 13.18
CA ALA A 70 -41.04 -2.23 12.88
C ALA A 70 -40.12 -1.42 13.81
N PRO A 71 -38.93 -1.94 14.17
CA PRO A 71 -37.91 -1.13 14.84
C PRO A 71 -37.69 0.15 14.02
N PRO A 72 -37.49 1.32 14.66
CA PRO A 72 -37.45 2.59 13.97
C PRO A 72 -36.43 2.52 12.82
N ARG A 73 -36.93 2.64 11.58
CA ARG A 73 -36.10 2.61 10.38
C ARG A 73 -34.97 3.62 10.59
N ALA A 74 -33.73 3.16 10.48
CA ALA A 74 -32.57 4.03 10.60
C ALA A 74 -32.72 5.15 9.58
N SER A 75 -32.56 6.40 10.01
CA SER A 75 -32.61 7.56 9.12
C SER A 75 -31.67 7.34 7.93
N SER A 76 -32.13 7.59 6.70
CA SER A 76 -31.28 7.54 5.50
C SER A 76 -30.23 8.66 5.53
N ASP A 77 -30.49 9.75 6.26
CA ASP A 77 -29.54 10.85 6.43
C ASP A 77 -28.38 10.48 7.36
N TRP A 78 -27.16 10.52 6.82
CA TRP A 78 -25.92 10.23 7.53
C TRP A 78 -25.71 11.15 8.73
N SER A 79 -26.07 12.44 8.61
CA SER A 79 -25.84 13.43 9.67
C SER A 79 -26.70 13.13 10.90
N THR A 80 -27.97 12.79 10.67
CA THR A 80 -28.93 12.37 11.68
C THR A 80 -28.48 11.07 12.37
N ARG A 81 -28.03 10.07 11.60
CA ARG A 81 -27.49 8.82 12.18
C ARG A 81 -26.30 9.08 13.09
N LYS A 82 -25.39 9.97 12.68
CA LYS A 82 -24.21 10.33 13.48
C LYS A 82 -24.57 11.04 14.78
N SER A 83 -25.55 11.96 14.75
CA SER A 83 -26.03 12.65 15.96
C SER A 83 -26.66 11.69 16.95
N LEU A 84 -27.61 10.86 16.48
CA LEU A 84 -28.28 9.87 17.32
C LEU A 84 -27.31 8.84 17.92
N LEU A 85 -26.28 8.44 17.15
CA LEU A 85 -25.23 7.56 17.65
C LEU A 85 -24.42 8.23 18.77
N SER A 86 -24.05 9.51 18.59
CA SER A 86 -23.31 10.28 19.61
C SER A 86 -24.11 10.40 20.91
N GLU A 87 -25.40 10.72 20.82
CA GLU A 87 -26.29 10.82 21.99
C GLU A 87 -26.42 9.48 22.73
N ARG A 88 -26.51 8.37 22.00
CA ARG A 88 -26.54 7.02 22.60
C ARG A 88 -25.24 6.71 23.36
N TRP A 89 -24.09 7.01 22.77
CA TRP A 89 -22.80 6.84 23.44
C TRP A 89 -22.65 7.73 24.67
N GLU A 90 -23.18 8.95 24.62
CA GLU A 90 -23.16 9.85 25.78
C GLU A 90 -24.02 9.33 26.93
N LYS A 91 -25.24 8.85 26.63
CA LYS A 91 -26.13 8.23 27.62
C LYS A 91 -25.51 6.99 28.28
N GLU A 92 -24.85 6.13 27.50
CA GLU A 92 -24.24 4.90 28.02
C GLU A 92 -22.88 5.10 28.71
N ARG A 93 -22.22 6.25 28.51
CA ARG A 93 -20.83 6.46 28.94
C ARG A 93 -20.61 6.20 30.43
N ALA A 94 -21.54 6.63 31.28
CA ALA A 94 -21.42 6.45 32.74
C ALA A 94 -21.49 4.96 33.13
N CYS A 95 -22.41 4.20 32.52
CA CYS A 95 -22.53 2.75 32.71
C CYS A 95 -21.26 2.03 32.28
N LEU A 96 -20.73 2.37 31.10
CA LEU A 96 -19.49 1.81 30.56
C LEU A 96 -18.29 2.09 31.47
N VAL A 97 -18.14 3.32 31.98
CA VAL A 97 -17.06 3.67 32.92
C VAL A 97 -17.14 2.82 34.19
N ASN A 98 -18.32 2.74 34.81
CA ASN A 98 -18.51 1.93 36.02
C ASN A 98 -18.22 0.45 35.76
N THR A 99 -18.65 -0.08 34.62
CA THR A 99 -18.38 -1.47 34.21
C THR A 99 -16.89 -1.72 33.99
N MET A 100 -16.18 -0.80 33.32
CA MET A 100 -14.74 -0.91 33.08
C MET A 100 -13.94 -0.86 34.39
N VAL A 101 -14.35 -0.03 35.35
CA VAL A 101 -13.73 0.03 36.69
C VAL A 101 -13.99 -1.27 37.46
N ALA A 102 -15.24 -1.76 37.47
CA ALA A 102 -15.59 -3.03 38.10
C ALA A 102 -14.79 -4.21 37.52
N GLN A 103 -14.51 -4.20 36.21
CA GLN A 103 -13.71 -5.21 35.53
C GLN A 103 -12.22 -5.22 35.98
N GLN A 104 -11.70 -4.12 36.54
CA GLN A 104 -10.33 -4.08 37.08
C GLN A 104 -10.22 -4.65 38.50
N ASN A 105 -11.33 -4.65 39.25
CA ASN A 105 -11.39 -5.17 40.62
C ASN A 105 -11.55 -6.68 40.61
N VAL A 106 -10.87 -7.36 41.53
CA VAL A 106 -11.00 -8.80 41.72
C VAL A 106 -12.14 -9.07 42.69
N THR A 107 -13.30 -9.45 42.17
CA THR A 107 -14.30 -10.18 42.97
C THR A 107 -13.77 -11.60 43.19
N THR A 108 -13.87 -12.14 44.40
CA THR A 108 -13.45 -13.53 44.66
C THR A 108 -14.26 -14.48 43.78
N GLN A 109 -13.61 -15.03 42.76
CA GLN A 109 -14.18 -16.03 41.86
C GLN A 109 -13.61 -17.41 42.21
N ILE A 110 -14.38 -18.46 41.95
CA ILE A 110 -13.88 -19.84 41.99
C ILE A 110 -13.26 -20.16 40.62
N CYS A 111 -12.18 -20.94 40.61
CA CYS A 111 -11.60 -21.44 39.38
C CYS A 111 -12.66 -22.19 38.56
N GLN A 112 -12.82 -21.78 37.31
CA GLN A 112 -13.83 -22.34 36.41
C GLN A 112 -13.40 -23.68 35.79
N GLN A 113 -12.13 -24.06 35.94
CA GLN A 113 -11.61 -25.35 35.48
C GLN A 113 -11.81 -26.46 36.52
N CYS A 114 -11.40 -26.25 37.77
CA CYS A 114 -11.51 -27.27 38.82
C CYS A 114 -12.76 -27.13 39.68
N GLY A 115 -13.39 -25.94 39.72
CA GLY A 115 -14.58 -25.67 40.52
C GLY A 115 -14.36 -25.63 42.05
N ILE A 116 -13.11 -25.72 42.51
CA ILE A 116 -12.78 -25.90 43.93
C ILE A 116 -11.98 -24.72 44.47
N SER A 117 -10.84 -24.43 43.86
CA SER A 117 -9.88 -23.45 44.38
C SER A 117 -10.25 -22.01 43.99
N PRO A 118 -9.89 -21.00 44.80
CA PRO A 118 -10.04 -19.60 44.40
C PRO A 118 -9.26 -19.29 43.12
N ALA A 119 -9.84 -18.48 42.25
CA ALA A 119 -9.16 -17.98 41.07
C ALA A 119 -8.05 -16.99 41.46
N ALA A 120 -6.86 -17.20 40.92
CA ALA A 120 -5.70 -16.32 41.09
C ALA A 120 -5.31 -15.63 39.79
N VAL A 121 -5.70 -16.21 38.65
CA VAL A 121 -5.37 -15.75 37.31
C VAL A 121 -6.64 -15.58 36.49
N ARG A 122 -6.71 -14.48 35.73
CA ARG A 122 -7.69 -14.27 34.67
C ARG A 122 -6.99 -14.30 33.32
N CYS A 123 -7.36 -15.22 32.45
CA CYS A 123 -6.93 -15.23 31.06
C CYS A 123 -7.94 -14.46 30.20
N ARG A 124 -7.46 -13.50 29.39
CA ARG A 124 -8.32 -12.70 28.51
C ARG A 124 -8.79 -13.46 27.28
N ASP A 125 -8.03 -14.48 26.88
CA ASP A 125 -8.24 -15.23 25.64
C ASP A 125 -9.02 -16.53 25.87
N CYS A 126 -9.00 -17.11 27.09
CA CYS A 126 -9.81 -18.28 27.45
C CYS A 126 -11.27 -17.89 27.76
N ARG A 127 -12.01 -17.41 26.77
CA ARG A 127 -13.47 -17.17 26.89
C ARG A 127 -14.24 -18.42 26.43
N PRO A 128 -15.38 -18.74 27.07
CA PRO A 128 -16.14 -17.97 28.05
C PRO A 128 -15.71 -18.13 29.53
N GLN A 129 -14.71 -18.96 29.83
CA GLN A 129 -14.29 -19.30 31.20
C GLN A 129 -12.88 -18.77 31.54
N PRO A 130 -12.72 -17.47 31.84
CA PRO A 130 -11.40 -16.85 31.96
C PRO A 130 -10.70 -17.05 33.31
N PHE A 131 -11.35 -17.60 34.34
CA PHE A 131 -10.81 -17.59 35.72
C PHE A 131 -10.21 -18.94 36.14
N PHE A 132 -8.93 -18.92 36.53
CA PHE A 132 -8.13 -20.10 36.87
C PHE A 132 -7.49 -19.97 38.26
N CYS A 133 -7.41 -21.07 39.00
CA CYS A 133 -6.48 -21.17 40.13
C CYS A 133 -5.04 -21.31 39.59
N ALA A 134 -4.06 -21.19 40.47
CA ALA A 134 -2.64 -21.32 40.15
C ALA A 134 -2.31 -22.60 39.35
N ASP A 135 -2.77 -23.76 39.81
CA ASP A 135 -2.43 -25.05 39.19
C ASP A 135 -3.09 -25.24 37.82
N CYS A 136 -4.38 -24.89 37.71
CA CYS A 136 -5.09 -24.97 36.44
C CYS A 136 -4.53 -23.98 35.41
N ASP A 137 -4.10 -22.79 35.84
CA ASP A 137 -3.42 -21.81 34.98
C ASP A 137 -2.15 -22.42 34.36
N VAL A 138 -1.27 -23.00 35.18
CA VAL A 138 -0.04 -23.63 34.69
C VAL A 138 -0.35 -24.80 33.76
N SER A 139 -1.29 -25.66 34.12
CA SER A 139 -1.64 -26.85 33.33
C SER A 139 -2.17 -26.48 31.94
N ILE A 140 -3.01 -25.45 31.83
CA ILE A 140 -3.63 -25.04 30.57
C ILE A 140 -2.67 -24.17 29.77
N HIS A 141 -2.12 -23.13 30.37
CA HIS A 141 -1.35 -22.12 29.66
C HIS A 141 0.09 -22.54 29.33
N ARG A 142 0.55 -23.70 29.81
CA ARG A 142 1.78 -24.33 29.31
C ARG A 142 1.74 -24.56 27.80
N ASN A 143 0.57 -24.86 27.23
CA ASN A 143 0.37 -25.05 25.79
C ASN A 143 -0.23 -23.82 25.08
N HIS A 144 -0.62 -22.80 25.83
CA HIS A 144 -1.23 -21.56 25.32
C HIS A 144 -0.42 -20.33 25.75
N VAL A 145 0.88 -20.36 25.51
CA VAL A 145 1.84 -19.37 26.03
C VAL A 145 1.63 -17.94 25.50
N PHE A 146 0.91 -17.77 24.39
CA PHE A 146 0.58 -16.46 23.84
C PHE A 146 -0.69 -15.84 24.42
N HIS A 147 -1.41 -16.57 25.27
CA HIS A 147 -2.57 -16.01 25.94
C HIS A 147 -2.16 -14.90 26.92
N ASN A 148 -2.94 -13.83 26.94
CA ASN A 148 -2.74 -12.66 27.77
C ASN A 148 -3.44 -12.89 29.11
N ARG A 149 -2.63 -13.08 30.14
CA ARG A 149 -3.08 -13.39 31.50
C ARG A 149 -2.91 -12.18 32.40
N ASP A 150 -3.76 -12.09 33.41
CA ASP A 150 -3.63 -11.14 34.50
C ASP A 150 -3.62 -11.91 35.83
N ALA A 151 -2.78 -11.51 36.77
CA ALA A 151 -2.79 -12.02 38.15
C ALA A 151 -3.47 -11.02 39.10
N THR A 152 -4.06 -11.55 40.18
CA THR A 152 -4.58 -10.72 41.27
C THR A 152 -3.43 -10.22 42.15
N ILE A 153 -3.13 -8.91 42.08
CA ILE A 153 -2.11 -8.27 42.91
C ILE A 153 -2.73 -7.05 43.59
N ALA A 154 -2.68 -7.02 44.93
CA ALA A 154 -3.24 -5.94 45.74
C ALA A 154 -4.73 -5.62 45.43
N GLY A 155 -5.52 -6.64 45.10
CA GLY A 155 -6.96 -6.50 44.80
C GLY A 155 -7.30 -6.10 43.36
N PHE A 156 -6.31 -5.90 42.50
CA PHE A 156 -6.50 -5.53 41.09
C PHE A 156 -5.89 -6.56 40.15
N PHE A 157 -6.44 -6.66 38.94
CA PHE A 157 -5.83 -7.43 37.86
C PHE A 157 -4.62 -6.69 37.30
N GLN A 158 -3.45 -7.32 37.36
CA GLN A 158 -2.23 -6.82 36.75
C GLN A 158 -1.74 -7.81 35.69
N PRO A 159 -1.23 -7.34 34.53
CA PRO A 159 -0.73 -8.22 33.49
C PRO A 159 0.33 -9.19 34.01
N LEU A 160 0.18 -10.47 33.67
CA LEU A 160 1.07 -11.56 34.04
C LEU A 160 1.78 -12.07 32.78
N PRO A 161 3.10 -11.82 32.62
CA PRO A 161 3.85 -12.33 31.48
C PRO A 161 3.86 -13.86 31.45
N PRO A 162 4.08 -14.50 30.28
CA PRO A 162 4.09 -15.96 30.15
C PRO A 162 5.12 -16.61 31.07
N THR A 163 6.29 -15.99 31.24
CA THR A 163 7.41 -16.48 32.04
C THR A 163 7.21 -16.33 33.56
N THR A 164 6.01 -15.96 34.01
CA THR A 164 5.67 -15.83 35.42
C THR A 164 4.38 -16.58 35.70
N CYS A 165 4.33 -17.31 36.81
CA CYS A 165 3.13 -18.00 37.28
C CYS A 165 2.94 -17.75 38.77
N VAL A 166 1.69 -17.95 39.24
CA VAL A 166 1.35 -17.77 40.65
C VAL A 166 1.59 -19.09 41.35
N VAL A 167 2.45 -19.11 42.37
CA VAL A 167 2.73 -20.28 43.21
C VAL A 167 2.59 -19.84 44.66
N GLU A 168 1.74 -20.52 45.43
CA GLU A 168 1.49 -20.18 46.86
C GLU A 168 1.18 -18.69 47.12
N ARG A 169 0.43 -18.05 46.19
CA ARG A 169 0.09 -16.61 46.21
C ARG A 169 1.28 -15.65 46.02
N ALA A 170 2.45 -16.16 45.65
CA ALA A 170 3.60 -15.38 45.21
C ALA A 170 3.82 -15.52 43.69
N LEU A 171 4.48 -14.53 43.09
CA LEU A 171 4.90 -14.61 41.69
C LEU A 171 6.23 -15.35 41.59
N SER A 172 6.26 -16.41 40.78
CA SER A 172 7.46 -17.21 40.53
C SER A 172 7.80 -17.20 39.03
N GLN A 173 9.08 -17.32 38.70
CA GLN A 173 9.52 -17.48 37.31
C GLN A 173 9.21 -18.89 36.82
N CYS A 174 8.70 -18.99 35.59
CA CYS A 174 8.26 -20.22 34.98
C CYS A 174 8.81 -20.26 33.55
N VAL A 175 9.32 -21.41 33.12
CA VAL A 175 9.92 -21.50 31.78
C VAL A 175 8.82 -21.81 30.76
N CYS A 176 8.79 -21.03 29.69
CA CYS A 176 7.87 -21.22 28.59
C CYS A 176 8.64 -21.53 27.32
N ILE A 177 8.18 -22.57 26.62
CA ILE A 177 8.75 -23.02 25.36
C ILE A 177 7.96 -22.42 24.21
N VAL A 178 8.62 -22.13 23.09
CA VAL A 178 7.94 -21.72 21.85
C VAL A 178 6.98 -22.84 21.41
N PRO A 179 5.68 -22.55 21.21
CA PRO A 179 4.72 -23.56 20.81
C PRO A 179 4.97 -23.91 19.35
N LEU A 180 5.38 -25.15 19.11
CA LEU A 180 5.67 -25.69 17.78
C LEU A 180 5.36 -27.19 17.75
N GLU A 181 4.98 -27.68 16.57
CA GLU A 181 4.86 -29.10 16.29
C GLU A 181 6.24 -29.75 16.40
N MET A 182 6.38 -30.63 17.39
CA MET A 182 7.61 -31.37 17.64
C MET A 182 7.59 -32.73 16.95
N PRO A 183 8.73 -33.23 16.44
CA PRO A 183 8.79 -34.53 15.80
C PRO A 183 8.42 -35.65 16.78
N LYS A 184 7.58 -36.59 16.33
CA LYS A 184 7.16 -37.74 17.15
C LYS A 184 8.31 -38.71 17.48
N LYS A 185 9.39 -38.69 16.67
CA LYS A 185 10.57 -39.53 16.82
C LYS A 185 11.81 -38.75 16.38
N ILE A 186 12.88 -38.83 17.17
CA ILE A 186 14.23 -38.30 16.83
C ILE A 186 15.28 -39.41 16.72
N CYS A 187 14.91 -40.65 17.08
CA CYS A 187 15.74 -41.85 17.03
C CYS A 187 14.83 -43.10 17.00
N SER A 188 15.44 -44.29 16.91
CA SER A 188 14.71 -45.57 16.88
C SER A 188 14.30 -46.11 18.27
N CYS A 189 14.58 -45.39 19.37
CA CYS A 189 14.17 -45.79 20.71
C CYS A 189 12.65 -45.65 20.92
N SER A 190 12.15 -46.24 22.02
CA SER A 190 10.73 -46.12 22.40
C SER A 190 10.32 -44.66 22.63
N PRO A 191 9.13 -44.20 22.18
CA PRO A 191 8.66 -42.82 22.36
C PRO A 191 8.64 -42.35 23.81
N GLY A 192 8.44 -43.27 24.77
CA GLY A 192 8.44 -42.96 26.21
C GLY A 192 9.80 -42.55 26.78
N SER A 193 10.89 -42.66 25.99
CA SER A 193 12.23 -42.23 26.38
C SER A 193 12.55 -40.79 25.98
N LEU A 194 11.61 -40.03 25.42
CA LEU A 194 11.83 -38.65 24.97
C LEU A 194 11.45 -37.65 26.06
N SER A 195 12.39 -36.76 26.41
CA SER A 195 12.17 -35.59 27.27
C SER A 195 12.23 -34.31 26.43
N VAL A 196 11.40 -33.32 26.79
CA VAL A 196 11.43 -31.97 26.21
C VAL A 196 12.05 -31.04 27.24
N ASN A 197 13.19 -30.48 26.89
CA ASN A 197 13.97 -29.55 27.70
C ASN A 197 13.94 -28.15 27.10
N THR A 198 14.44 -27.20 27.87
CA THR A 198 14.51 -25.80 27.50
C THR A 198 15.86 -25.53 26.84
N GLY A 199 15.83 -25.18 25.56
CA GLY A 199 17.01 -24.81 24.80
C GLY A 199 17.31 -23.31 24.89
N LYS A 200 17.78 -22.75 23.78
CA LYS A 200 18.16 -21.35 23.66
C LYS A 200 16.98 -20.39 23.88
N VAL A 201 17.21 -19.32 24.64
CA VAL A 201 16.25 -18.21 24.78
C VAL A 201 16.10 -17.46 23.45
N VAL A 202 14.86 -17.20 23.05
CA VAL A 202 14.48 -16.55 21.81
C VAL A 202 13.38 -15.52 22.05
N ALA A 203 13.48 -14.37 21.37
CA ALA A 203 12.41 -13.40 21.29
C ALA A 203 11.41 -13.83 20.19
N VAL A 204 10.21 -14.24 20.57
CA VAL A 204 9.10 -14.49 19.64
C VAL A 204 8.26 -13.24 19.53
N VAL A 205 8.04 -12.73 18.32
CA VAL A 205 7.24 -11.53 18.06
C VAL A 205 5.95 -11.95 17.35
N THR A 206 4.82 -11.61 17.94
CA THR A 206 3.48 -11.80 17.35
C THR A 206 2.76 -10.47 17.26
N MET A 207 1.54 -10.45 16.73
CA MET A 207 0.70 -9.24 16.72
C MET A 207 0.32 -8.74 18.12
N ASN A 208 0.56 -9.53 19.18
CA ASN A 208 0.45 -9.10 20.57
C ASN A 208 1.75 -8.55 21.17
N GLY A 209 2.81 -8.40 20.38
CA GLY A 209 4.11 -7.90 20.81
C GLY A 209 5.15 -9.01 21.00
N ARG A 210 6.21 -8.70 21.73
CA ARG A 210 7.37 -9.57 21.98
C ARG A 210 7.15 -10.46 23.21
N TYR A 211 7.63 -11.70 23.10
CA TYR A 211 7.67 -12.73 24.13
C TYR A 211 9.11 -13.24 24.21
N ASP A 212 9.70 -13.30 25.41
CA ASP A 212 10.99 -13.95 25.60
C ASP A 212 10.72 -15.39 26.08
N LEU A 213 10.90 -16.36 25.18
CA LEU A 213 10.60 -17.79 25.38
C LEU A 213 11.88 -18.62 25.19
N SER A 214 11.80 -19.94 25.37
CA SER A 214 12.89 -20.87 25.07
C SER A 214 12.54 -21.75 23.88
N MET A 215 13.47 -21.98 22.95
CA MET A 215 13.29 -23.03 21.95
C MET A 215 13.21 -24.40 22.63
N PRO A 216 12.35 -25.32 22.16
CA PRO A 216 12.35 -26.69 22.66
C PRO A 216 13.64 -27.41 22.26
N GLU A 217 14.12 -28.25 23.15
CA GLU A 217 15.19 -29.21 22.86
C GLU A 217 14.73 -30.60 23.29
N MET A 218 14.58 -31.51 22.32
CA MET A 218 14.20 -32.88 22.62
C MET A 218 15.45 -33.71 22.87
N LYS A 219 15.40 -34.58 23.88
CA LYS A 219 16.49 -35.50 24.19
C LYS A 219 15.93 -36.90 24.42
N CYS A 220 16.55 -37.90 23.79
CA CYS A 220 16.28 -39.29 24.11
C CYS A 220 17.11 -39.69 25.34
N GLU A 221 16.45 -40.08 26.42
CA GLU A 221 17.14 -40.50 27.64
C GLU A 221 17.87 -41.84 27.49
N ALA A 222 17.47 -42.67 26.51
CA ALA A 222 18.10 -43.96 26.23
C ALA A 222 19.40 -43.82 25.42
N CYS A 223 19.35 -43.21 24.23
CA CYS A 223 20.51 -43.12 23.32
C CYS A 223 21.20 -41.75 23.30
N LYS A 224 20.70 -40.78 24.06
CA LYS A 224 21.21 -39.39 24.16
C LYS A 224 21.16 -38.57 22.87
N THR A 225 20.50 -39.05 21.82
CA THR A 225 20.19 -38.26 20.62
C THR A 225 19.38 -37.02 20.99
N THR A 226 19.74 -35.87 20.41
CA THR A 226 19.06 -34.60 20.61
C THR A 226 18.45 -34.07 19.31
N TRP A 227 17.45 -33.21 19.45
CA TRP A 227 16.88 -32.43 18.36
C TRP A 227 16.59 -31.02 18.84
N SER A 228 16.84 -30.05 17.97
CA SER A 228 16.51 -28.64 18.13
C SER A 228 15.91 -28.13 16.81
N PRO A 229 14.90 -27.24 16.85
CA PRO A 229 14.25 -26.73 15.65
C PRO A 229 15.23 -26.09 14.65
N GLY A 230 15.10 -26.46 13.38
CA GLY A 230 15.73 -25.81 12.23
C GLY A 230 14.87 -24.69 11.63
N VAL A 231 15.36 -24.08 10.53
CA VAL A 231 14.57 -23.07 9.78
C VAL A 231 13.29 -23.70 9.23
N ASP A 232 13.37 -24.92 8.70
CA ASP A 232 12.23 -25.63 8.11
C ASP A 232 11.15 -25.94 9.15
N ASP A 233 11.55 -26.32 10.37
CA ASP A 233 10.62 -26.51 11.48
C ASP A 233 9.89 -25.20 11.84
N LEU A 234 10.59 -24.06 11.86
CA LEU A 234 9.97 -22.76 12.11
C LEU A 234 8.97 -22.39 11.02
N VAL A 235 9.35 -22.54 9.75
CA VAL A 235 8.49 -22.18 8.60
C VAL A 235 7.23 -23.04 8.57
N ARG A 236 7.33 -24.35 8.85
CA ARG A 236 6.16 -25.24 8.96
C ARG A 236 5.21 -24.87 10.10
N ASN A 237 5.68 -24.11 11.08
CA ASN A 237 4.94 -23.67 12.26
C ASN A 237 4.57 -22.18 12.20
N ASP A 238 4.51 -21.58 11.01
CA ASP A 238 4.15 -20.17 10.82
C ASP A 238 5.06 -19.17 11.57
N TYR A 239 6.33 -19.53 11.72
CA TYR A 239 7.38 -18.64 12.19
C TYR A 239 8.43 -18.40 11.13
N TRP A 240 8.98 -17.19 11.14
CA TRP A 240 10.07 -16.77 10.29
C TRP A 240 11.20 -16.15 11.12
N PRO A 241 12.46 -16.57 10.93
CA PRO A 241 13.56 -16.08 11.74
C PRO A 241 14.02 -14.68 11.31
N ALA A 242 14.39 -13.86 12.29
CA ALA A 242 15.03 -12.56 12.04
C ALA A 242 16.43 -12.70 11.44
N THR A 243 17.15 -13.74 11.89
CA THR A 243 18.47 -14.16 11.41
C THR A 243 18.58 -15.68 11.59
N LEU A 244 19.55 -16.32 10.91
CA LEU A 244 19.80 -17.76 11.02
C LEU A 244 20.32 -18.22 12.40
N HIS A 245 20.57 -17.28 13.32
CA HIS A 245 20.92 -17.60 14.72
C HIS A 245 19.70 -17.75 15.64
N PHE A 246 18.48 -17.50 15.16
CA PHE A 246 17.22 -17.65 15.91
C PHE A 246 17.19 -16.89 17.26
N SER A 247 17.84 -15.74 17.35
CA SER A 247 17.71 -14.86 18.52
C SER A 247 16.33 -14.20 18.59
N THR A 248 15.74 -13.97 17.43
CA THR A 248 14.39 -13.43 17.26
C THR A 248 13.68 -14.21 16.15
N VAL A 249 12.42 -14.56 16.36
CA VAL A 249 11.53 -15.13 15.35
C VAL A 249 10.23 -14.34 15.33
N TYR A 250 9.65 -14.17 14.15
CA TYR A 250 8.39 -13.48 13.92
C TYR A 250 7.34 -14.52 13.57
N SER A 251 6.14 -14.43 14.14
CA SER A 251 4.99 -15.11 13.52
C SER A 251 4.73 -14.48 12.15
N THR A 252 4.43 -15.32 11.14
CA THR A 252 4.17 -14.86 9.76
C THR A 252 3.03 -13.84 9.69
N ASP A 253 2.05 -13.93 10.58
CA ASP A 253 0.95 -12.95 10.74
C ASP A 253 1.45 -11.51 10.96
N VAL A 254 2.61 -11.33 11.60
CA VAL A 254 3.20 -9.99 11.77
C VAL A 254 3.63 -9.39 10.43
N PHE A 255 4.09 -10.22 9.50
CA PHE A 255 4.49 -9.78 8.16
C PHE A 255 3.28 -9.50 7.27
N TYR A 256 2.29 -10.40 7.27
CA TYR A 256 1.02 -10.14 6.58
C TYR A 256 0.37 -8.84 7.07
N SER A 257 0.24 -8.67 8.39
CA SER A 257 -0.29 -7.46 8.99
C SER A 257 0.50 -6.20 8.61
N TYR A 258 1.84 -6.29 8.51
CA TYR A 258 2.67 -5.16 8.11
C TYR A 258 2.43 -4.78 6.64
N GLU A 259 2.37 -5.78 5.75
CA GLU A 259 2.09 -5.59 4.33
C GLU A 259 0.71 -4.98 4.09
N GLU A 260 -0.34 -5.57 4.67
CA GLU A 260 -1.72 -5.09 4.52
C GLU A 260 -1.86 -3.66 5.01
N LEU A 261 -1.26 -3.34 6.15
CA LEU A 261 -1.27 -2.00 6.69
C LEU A 261 -0.46 -1.03 5.82
N LYS A 262 0.62 -1.50 5.18
CA LYS A 262 1.36 -0.71 4.20
C LYS A 262 0.53 -0.45 2.95
N MET A 263 -0.26 -1.40 2.47
CA MET A 263 -1.17 -1.19 1.34
C MET A 263 -2.31 -0.22 1.69
N ALA A 264 -2.90 -0.34 2.88
CA ALA A 264 -3.96 0.55 3.35
C ALA A 264 -3.46 1.97 3.69
N ALA A 265 -2.23 2.08 4.23
CA ALA A 265 -1.60 3.33 4.63
C ALA A 265 -0.12 3.38 4.15
N PRO A 266 0.13 3.67 2.87
CA PRO A 266 1.48 3.53 2.28
C PRO A 266 2.57 4.43 2.90
N GLY A 267 2.16 5.56 3.50
CA GLY A 267 3.05 6.44 4.26
C GLY A 267 3.45 5.92 5.65
N LEU A 268 2.91 4.78 6.12
CA LEU A 268 3.27 4.23 7.41
C LEU A 268 4.73 3.75 7.42
N SER A 269 5.51 4.25 8.38
CA SER A 269 6.88 3.79 8.60
C SER A 269 6.91 2.43 9.32
N CYS A 270 7.89 1.59 8.99
CA CYS A 270 8.19 0.35 9.75
C CYS A 270 8.34 0.65 11.25
N GLN A 271 9.02 1.75 11.61
CA GLN A 271 9.19 2.15 13.01
C GLN A 271 7.86 2.42 13.72
N ALA A 272 6.86 3.00 13.04
CA ALA A 272 5.54 3.23 13.64
C ALA A 272 4.82 1.91 13.93
N PHE A 273 4.86 0.96 13.00
CA PHE A 273 4.32 -0.38 13.18
C PHE A 273 4.99 -1.12 14.36
N LEU A 274 6.33 -1.09 14.42
CA LEU A 274 7.05 -1.74 15.51
C LEU A 274 6.84 -1.05 16.86
N ARG A 275 6.71 0.27 16.90
CA ARG A 275 6.33 0.99 18.13
C ARG A 275 4.97 0.56 18.64
N MET A 276 4.00 0.29 17.76
CA MET A 276 2.71 -0.28 18.17
C MET A 276 2.91 -1.65 18.82
N LEU A 277 3.73 -2.54 18.24
CA LEU A 277 4.04 -3.84 18.84
C LEU A 277 4.80 -3.71 20.18
N ASP A 278 5.74 -2.76 20.31
CA ASP A 278 6.41 -2.45 21.58
C ASP A 278 5.38 -2.01 22.65
N GLN A 279 4.40 -1.18 22.28
CA GLN A 279 3.32 -0.79 23.20
C GLN A 279 2.44 -1.99 23.61
N ARG A 280 2.18 -2.92 22.70
CA ARG A 280 1.45 -4.16 23.04
C ARG A 280 2.27 -5.05 23.98
N THR A 281 3.58 -5.16 23.76
CA THR A 281 4.51 -5.84 24.68
C THR A 281 4.35 -5.31 26.11
N LEU A 282 4.44 -3.98 26.30
CA LEU A 282 4.30 -3.35 27.61
C LEU A 282 2.88 -3.49 28.20
N ARG A 283 1.84 -3.35 27.36
CA ARG A 283 0.43 -3.47 27.78
C ARG A 283 0.14 -4.82 28.44
N PHE A 284 0.83 -5.87 28.03
CA PHE A 284 0.67 -7.22 28.55
C PHE A 284 1.77 -7.64 29.53
N GLY A 285 2.46 -6.67 30.15
CA GLY A 285 3.44 -6.92 31.23
C GLY A 285 4.75 -7.54 30.77
N ARG A 286 5.03 -7.54 29.47
CA ARG A 286 6.27 -8.06 28.87
C ARG A 286 7.27 -6.92 28.66
N ILE A 287 8.53 -7.27 28.40
CA ILE A 287 9.64 -6.33 28.24
C ILE A 287 10.38 -6.54 26.92
N GLY A 288 11.36 -5.67 26.64
CA GLY A 288 12.17 -5.70 25.44
C GLY A 288 11.62 -4.82 24.31
N LYS A 289 12.44 -4.64 23.28
CA LYS A 289 12.11 -3.89 22.06
C LYS A 289 12.31 -4.75 20.83
N ILE A 290 11.60 -4.40 19.76
CA ILE A 290 11.78 -5.03 18.45
C ILE A 290 12.71 -4.15 17.60
N THR A 291 13.79 -4.74 17.10
CA THR A 291 14.78 -4.02 16.28
C THR A 291 14.25 -3.83 14.85
N ALA A 292 14.24 -2.58 14.38
CA ALA A 292 13.66 -2.24 13.08
C ALA A 292 14.51 -2.74 11.89
N ASP A 293 15.83 -2.79 12.02
CA ASP A 293 16.70 -3.26 10.94
C ASP A 293 16.55 -4.77 10.73
N SER A 294 16.54 -5.55 11.82
CA SER A 294 16.32 -7.01 11.74
C SER A 294 14.95 -7.35 11.18
N PHE A 295 13.90 -6.61 11.59
CA PHE A 295 12.56 -6.81 11.07
C PHE A 295 12.50 -6.53 9.57
N ARG A 296 13.01 -5.37 9.11
CA ARG A 296 12.97 -5.00 7.69
C ARG A 296 13.68 -6.02 6.82
N LYS A 297 14.89 -6.44 7.22
CA LYS A 297 15.65 -7.45 6.49
C LYS A 297 14.89 -8.78 6.45
N SER A 298 14.43 -9.25 7.60
CA SER A 298 13.69 -10.51 7.72
C SER A 298 12.39 -10.52 6.91
N PHE A 299 11.64 -9.41 6.93
CA PHE A 299 10.43 -9.21 6.12
C PHE A 299 10.73 -9.26 4.62
N LEU A 300 11.76 -8.55 4.16
CA LEU A 300 12.12 -8.55 2.74
C LEU A 300 12.65 -9.92 2.26
N GLU A 301 13.39 -10.66 3.10
CA GLU A 301 13.82 -12.03 2.81
C GLU A 301 12.62 -13.00 2.73
N TRP A 302 11.64 -12.85 3.63
CA TRP A 302 10.40 -13.61 3.58
C TRP A 302 9.63 -13.34 2.27
N GLU A 303 9.54 -12.07 1.88
CA GLU A 303 8.93 -11.65 0.62
C GLU A 303 9.69 -12.16 -0.61
N ALA A 304 11.01 -12.17 -0.58
CA ALA A 304 11.81 -12.73 -1.66
C ALA A 304 11.56 -14.24 -1.83
N VAL A 305 11.45 -15.00 -0.73
CA VAL A 305 11.11 -16.42 -0.80
C VAL A 305 9.69 -16.64 -1.33
N ARG A 306 8.71 -15.82 -0.92
CA ARG A 306 7.35 -15.87 -1.49
C ARG A 306 7.36 -15.60 -3.00
N PHE A 307 8.11 -14.60 -3.44
CA PHE A 307 8.27 -14.30 -4.85
C PHE A 307 8.92 -15.44 -5.65
N GLU A 308 9.90 -16.15 -5.08
CA GLU A 308 10.45 -17.35 -5.72
C GLU A 308 9.43 -18.50 -5.80
N VAL A 309 8.55 -18.64 -4.79
CA VAL A 309 7.41 -19.58 -4.87
C VAL A 309 6.44 -19.17 -5.96
N ASP A 310 6.08 -17.89 -6.05
CA ASP A 310 5.19 -17.34 -7.08
C ASP A 310 5.75 -17.60 -8.50
N LYS A 311 7.07 -17.45 -8.70
CA LYS A 311 7.76 -17.83 -9.95
C LYS A 311 7.62 -19.31 -10.28
N ILE A 312 7.77 -20.20 -9.30
CA ILE A 312 7.57 -21.65 -9.49
C ILE A 312 6.11 -21.93 -9.92
N CYS A 313 5.17 -21.18 -9.34
CA CYS A 313 3.75 -21.20 -9.70
C CYS A 313 3.43 -20.48 -11.03
N ARG A 314 4.43 -19.87 -11.68
CA ARG A 314 4.30 -19.11 -12.94
C ARG A 314 3.40 -17.88 -12.83
N GLU A 315 3.40 -17.24 -11.67
CA GLU A 315 2.73 -15.96 -11.48
C GLU A 315 3.55 -14.82 -12.10
N GLU A 316 2.91 -13.99 -12.93
CA GLU A 316 3.55 -12.86 -13.63
C GLU A 316 3.05 -11.52 -13.06
N HIS A 317 3.73 -11.01 -12.02
CA HIS A 317 3.26 -9.83 -11.28
C HIS A 317 3.19 -8.53 -12.09
N PHE A 318 3.90 -8.42 -13.21
CA PHE A 318 4.01 -7.20 -14.03
C PHE A 318 3.45 -7.38 -15.45
N VAL A 319 2.75 -8.49 -15.71
CA VAL A 319 2.05 -8.76 -16.97
C VAL A 319 0.56 -8.64 -16.73
N CYS A 320 -0.10 -7.69 -17.41
CA CYS A 320 -1.53 -7.51 -17.25
C CYS A 320 -2.31 -8.59 -18.03
N PRO A 321 -3.16 -9.42 -17.37
CA PRO A 321 -3.91 -10.47 -18.06
C PRO A 321 -4.85 -9.94 -19.14
N ALA A 322 -5.38 -8.72 -18.97
CA ALA A 322 -6.27 -8.09 -19.94
C ALA A 322 -5.55 -7.36 -21.09
N CYS A 323 -4.21 -7.34 -21.10
CA CYS A 323 -3.40 -6.74 -22.17
C CYS A 323 -2.66 -7.80 -23.01
N THR A 324 -2.97 -9.08 -22.83
CA THR A 324 -2.28 -10.18 -23.53
C THR A 324 -3.23 -10.80 -24.56
N PRO A 325 -2.82 -10.98 -25.83
CA PRO A 325 -1.49 -10.68 -26.37
C PRO A 325 -1.27 -9.19 -26.75
N ASP A 326 -2.35 -8.43 -26.96
CA ASP A 326 -2.25 -7.07 -27.49
C ASP A 326 -2.56 -6.00 -26.42
N MET A 327 -1.62 -5.09 -26.22
CA MET A 327 -1.78 -3.98 -25.29
C MET A 327 -2.27 -2.74 -26.03
N LEU A 328 -3.45 -2.24 -25.65
CA LEU A 328 -3.99 -1.06 -26.33
C LEU A 328 -3.12 0.20 -26.07
N ALA A 329 -2.81 0.51 -24.82
CA ALA A 329 -2.06 1.70 -24.48
C ALA A 329 -1.17 1.49 -23.24
N VAL A 330 0.00 2.13 -23.28
CA VAL A 330 0.88 2.35 -22.13
C VAL A 330 0.98 3.84 -21.88
N SER A 331 0.86 4.25 -20.62
CA SER A 331 1.13 5.61 -20.15
C SER A 331 2.46 5.64 -19.42
N VAL A 332 3.25 6.69 -19.68
CA VAL A 332 4.55 6.91 -19.04
C VAL A 332 4.62 8.31 -18.43
N ASP A 333 5.10 8.38 -17.19
CA ASP A 333 5.34 9.65 -16.48
C ASP A 333 6.44 9.52 -15.41
N GLY A 334 7.08 10.65 -15.09
CA GLY A 334 8.14 10.80 -14.11
C GLY A 334 7.66 11.29 -12.75
N ASN A 335 7.94 10.51 -11.69
CA ASN A 335 7.57 10.86 -10.33
C ASN A 335 8.76 11.32 -9.48
N ARG A 336 8.94 12.63 -9.42
CA ARG A 336 10.02 13.29 -8.66
C ARG A 336 9.86 13.25 -7.14
N LYS A 337 8.75 12.73 -6.60
CA LYS A 337 8.61 12.56 -5.14
C LYS A 337 9.46 11.40 -4.63
N HIS A 338 9.86 10.48 -5.51
CA HIS A 338 10.73 9.33 -5.20
C HIS A 338 12.22 9.65 -5.17
N TYR A 339 12.60 10.91 -4.94
CA TYR A 339 14.01 11.22 -4.71
C TYR A 339 14.55 10.47 -3.48
N ARG A 340 15.83 10.11 -3.51
CA ARG A 340 16.54 9.45 -2.39
C ARG A 340 17.68 10.29 -1.88
N PHE A 341 17.86 10.32 -0.55
CA PHE A 341 18.96 11.04 0.05
C PHE A 341 20.25 10.24 0.00
N LYS A 342 21.35 10.90 -0.38
CA LYS A 342 22.69 10.32 -0.45
C LYS A 342 23.19 9.80 0.91
N ASN A 343 22.80 10.43 2.01
CA ASN A 343 23.19 10.01 3.36
C ASN A 343 22.50 8.72 3.83
N ALA A 344 21.50 8.23 3.09
CA ALA A 344 20.91 6.91 3.30
C ALA A 344 21.81 5.77 2.78
N ALA A 345 22.89 6.09 2.05
CA ALA A 345 23.86 5.16 1.48
C ALA A 345 24.89 4.65 2.52
N ARG A 346 24.46 3.80 3.45
CA ARG A 346 25.38 3.11 4.38
C ARG A 346 25.56 1.61 4.13
N SER A 347 24.85 1.06 3.14
CA SER A 347 24.89 -0.37 2.82
C SER A 347 25.23 -0.57 1.35
N GLU A 348 26.17 -1.48 1.08
CA GLU A 348 26.53 -1.99 -0.26
C GLU A 348 25.71 -3.24 -0.63
N GLU A 349 24.69 -3.59 0.17
CA GLU A 349 23.78 -4.69 -0.14
C GLU A 349 23.10 -4.47 -1.49
N LYS A 350 22.92 -5.57 -2.22
CA LYS A 350 22.13 -5.59 -3.45
C LYS A 350 20.64 -5.73 -3.13
N ALA A 351 19.81 -5.14 -3.97
CA ALA A 351 18.36 -5.33 -3.89
C ALA A 351 18.02 -6.81 -4.15
N LEU A 352 17.07 -7.35 -3.38
CA LEU A 352 16.53 -8.69 -3.59
C LEU A 352 15.68 -8.75 -4.87
N PHE A 353 15.03 -7.65 -5.23
CA PHE A 353 14.19 -7.52 -6.41
C PHE A 353 14.86 -6.71 -7.54
N ASP A 354 16.19 -6.74 -7.61
CA ASP A 354 16.97 -6.02 -8.62
C ASP A 354 16.55 -6.40 -10.05
N GLY A 355 16.20 -5.40 -10.86
CA GLY A 355 15.79 -5.60 -12.26
C GLY A 355 14.39 -6.21 -12.45
N ILE A 356 13.63 -6.49 -11.39
CA ILE A 356 12.29 -7.10 -11.50
C ILE A 356 11.26 -6.07 -11.96
N PHE A 357 11.07 -4.99 -11.20
CA PHE A 357 10.18 -3.88 -11.57
C PHE A 357 10.95 -2.66 -12.04
N ILE A 358 11.94 -2.24 -11.24
CA ILE A 358 12.82 -1.11 -11.55
C ILE A 358 13.99 -1.66 -12.36
N ALA A 359 14.20 -1.09 -13.54
CA ALA A 359 15.31 -1.43 -14.42
C ALA A 359 16.66 -1.20 -13.74
N LYS A 360 17.67 -1.99 -14.12
CA LYS A 360 19.01 -1.87 -13.56
C LYS A 360 19.64 -0.55 -14.00
N ASP A 361 20.21 0.16 -13.04
CA ASP A 361 20.73 1.50 -13.28
C ASP A 361 21.85 1.52 -14.33
N ASP A 362 22.70 0.49 -14.40
CA ASP A 362 23.78 0.40 -15.39
C ASP A 362 23.27 0.16 -16.81
N GLU A 363 22.13 -0.52 -16.98
CA GLU A 363 21.47 -0.68 -18.28
C GLU A 363 20.85 0.64 -18.73
N VAL A 364 20.20 1.34 -17.81
CA VAL A 364 19.60 2.67 -18.08
C VAL A 364 20.68 3.70 -18.39
N GLU A 365 21.76 3.74 -17.60
CA GLU A 365 22.88 4.67 -17.83
C GLU A 365 23.54 4.45 -19.19
N ARG A 366 23.83 3.18 -19.55
CA ARG A 366 24.38 2.84 -20.87
C ARG A 366 23.46 3.27 -22.01
N PHE A 367 22.15 3.06 -21.87
CA PHE A 367 21.19 3.48 -22.87
C PHE A 367 21.13 5.01 -23.01
N VAL A 368 21.06 5.73 -21.89
CA VAL A 368 21.07 7.20 -21.89
C VAL A 368 22.34 7.74 -22.53
N ASP A 369 23.51 7.21 -22.18
CA ASP A 369 24.79 7.63 -22.75
C ASP A 369 24.89 7.30 -24.25
N TYR A 370 24.35 6.16 -24.69
CA TYR A 370 24.25 5.81 -26.10
C TYR A 370 23.40 6.83 -26.88
N ILE A 371 22.20 7.15 -26.40
CA ILE A 371 21.32 8.12 -27.04
C ILE A 371 21.96 9.51 -27.06
N HIS A 372 22.60 9.91 -25.96
CA HIS A 372 23.20 11.22 -25.84
C HIS A 372 24.47 11.42 -26.67
N SER A 373 25.25 10.36 -26.87
CA SER A 373 26.43 10.39 -27.75
C SER A 373 26.06 10.34 -29.23
N THR A 374 24.91 9.75 -29.58
CA THR A 374 24.48 9.54 -30.96
C THR A 374 23.56 10.65 -31.48
N THR A 375 22.94 11.42 -30.58
CA THR A 375 22.00 12.49 -30.96
C THR A 375 22.45 13.87 -30.47
N ASN A 376 22.45 14.85 -31.38
CA ASN A 376 22.72 16.25 -31.02
C ASN A 376 21.56 16.78 -30.14
N HIS A 377 21.80 16.93 -28.84
CA HIS A 377 20.82 17.52 -27.91
C HIS A 377 20.62 19.00 -28.20
N VAL A 378 19.36 19.43 -28.27
CA VAL A 378 19.01 20.85 -28.32
C VAL A 378 18.49 21.24 -26.95
N SER A 379 19.36 21.82 -26.11
CA SER A 379 18.94 22.38 -24.83
C SER A 379 18.04 23.58 -25.07
N GLY A 380 16.79 23.57 -24.59
CA GLY A 380 15.90 24.71 -24.76
C GLY A 380 14.58 24.63 -24.01
N ARG A 381 14.02 25.80 -23.67
CA ARG A 381 12.64 25.95 -23.18
C ARG A 381 11.70 25.85 -24.38
N GLY A 382 10.94 24.77 -24.49
CA GLY A 382 9.93 24.63 -25.55
C GLY A 382 8.57 25.11 -25.06
N VAL A 383 8.16 26.33 -25.39
CA VAL A 383 6.77 26.76 -25.16
C VAL A 383 5.85 25.97 -26.10
N CYS A 384 4.71 25.50 -25.61
CA CYS A 384 3.70 24.78 -26.39
C CYS A 384 2.60 25.72 -26.89
N GLY A 385 2.96 26.91 -27.39
CA GLY A 385 2.01 27.91 -27.91
C GLY A 385 1.14 28.64 -26.87
N GLY A 386 0.90 28.05 -25.69
CA GLY A 386 0.10 28.64 -24.59
C GLY A 386 0.91 29.26 -23.43
N GLU A 387 0.20 29.79 -22.43
CA GLU A 387 0.74 30.44 -21.22
C GLU A 387 1.45 29.47 -20.24
N TRP A 388 1.26 28.16 -20.43
CA TRP A 388 1.86 27.12 -19.60
C TRP A 388 3.20 26.65 -20.16
N SER A 389 4.24 26.64 -19.31
CA SER A 389 5.56 26.13 -19.67
C SER A 389 5.58 24.60 -19.57
N ALA A 390 5.83 23.91 -20.69
CA ALA A 390 6.10 22.47 -20.67
C ALA A 390 7.36 22.16 -19.83
N ALA A 391 7.42 20.96 -19.25
CA ALA A 391 8.54 20.49 -18.45
C ALA A 391 9.88 20.65 -19.19
N ARG A 392 10.93 21.03 -18.45
CA ARG A 392 12.27 21.32 -18.96
C ARG A 392 13.10 20.03 -18.97
N GLU A 393 13.71 19.70 -20.10
CA GLU A 393 14.82 18.73 -20.13
C GLU A 393 15.94 19.27 -19.23
N THR A 394 16.05 18.70 -18.03
CA THR A 394 16.99 19.15 -17.00
C THR A 394 18.12 18.14 -16.94
N SER A 395 19.11 18.31 -17.82
CA SER A 395 20.29 17.44 -17.91
C SER A 395 21.29 17.61 -16.75
N GLN A 396 21.10 18.61 -15.87
CA GLN A 396 21.98 18.85 -14.74
C GLN A 396 21.64 17.91 -13.58
N LYS A 397 22.60 17.06 -13.19
CA LYS A 397 22.54 16.27 -11.95
C LYS A 397 22.32 17.21 -10.76
N SER A 398 21.40 16.83 -9.87
CA SER A 398 20.96 17.64 -8.74
C SER A 398 22.01 17.85 -7.64
N SER A 399 21.62 18.65 -6.64
CA SER A 399 22.41 19.06 -5.48
C SER A 399 23.11 17.91 -4.75
N SER A 400 24.22 18.21 -4.06
CA SER A 400 25.10 17.25 -3.37
C SER A 400 24.44 16.31 -2.32
N LYS A 401 23.16 16.49 -2.00
CA LYS A 401 22.43 15.75 -0.95
C LYS A 401 21.54 14.61 -1.46
N ILE A 402 21.26 14.55 -2.75
CA ILE A 402 20.36 13.58 -3.39
C ILE A 402 21.18 12.70 -4.34
N ASP A 403 20.89 11.41 -4.41
CA ASP A 403 21.53 10.48 -5.33
C ASP A 403 20.58 9.81 -6.33
N GLU A 404 19.27 9.82 -6.08
CA GLU A 404 18.20 9.52 -7.06
C GLU A 404 17.20 10.69 -7.05
N GLU A 405 16.79 11.19 -8.22
CA GLU A 405 15.92 12.38 -8.36
C GLU A 405 14.43 12.05 -8.50
N GLY A 406 14.09 10.79 -8.77
CA GLY A 406 12.72 10.35 -9.03
C GLY A 406 12.66 8.97 -9.63
N LEU A 407 11.46 8.58 -10.06
CA LEU A 407 11.17 7.29 -10.69
C LEU A 407 10.33 7.51 -11.93
N GLU A 408 10.78 7.04 -13.09
CA GLU A 408 9.98 7.03 -14.32
C GLU A 408 9.19 5.72 -14.37
N LEU A 409 7.89 5.79 -14.67
CA LEU A 409 6.96 4.66 -14.55
C LEU A 409 6.23 4.41 -15.86
N ALA A 410 6.07 3.14 -16.22
CA ALA A 410 5.18 2.70 -17.30
C ALA A 410 4.02 1.86 -16.76
N VAL A 411 2.80 2.21 -17.17
CA VAL A 411 1.55 1.63 -16.68
C VAL A 411 0.61 1.36 -17.85
N CYS A 412 -0.11 0.23 -17.87
CA CYS A 412 -1.11 -0.03 -18.91
C CYS A 412 -2.45 0.69 -18.60
N ARG A 413 -3.37 0.74 -19.57
CA ARG A 413 -4.74 1.30 -19.40
C ARG A 413 -5.61 0.69 -18.28
N HIS A 414 -5.19 -0.43 -17.70
CA HIS A 414 -5.85 -1.05 -16.55
C HIS A 414 -5.28 -0.58 -15.21
N GLY A 415 -4.29 0.32 -15.23
CA GLY A 415 -3.59 0.80 -14.05
C GLY A 415 -2.66 -0.23 -13.43
N VAL A 416 -2.11 -1.15 -14.24
CA VAL A 416 -1.14 -2.17 -13.83
C VAL A 416 0.26 -1.63 -14.13
N PHE A 417 1.13 -1.64 -13.12
CA PHE A 417 2.55 -1.34 -13.28
C PHE A 417 3.21 -2.36 -14.21
N LEU A 418 4.00 -1.90 -15.18
CA LEU A 418 4.70 -2.76 -16.13
C LEU A 418 6.21 -2.77 -15.84
N THR A 419 6.82 -1.59 -15.78
CA THR A 419 8.24 -1.42 -15.49
C THR A 419 8.49 0.01 -15.02
N ALA A 420 9.62 0.24 -14.37
CA ALA A 420 10.08 1.54 -13.95
C ALA A 420 11.59 1.69 -14.17
N LEU A 421 12.12 2.91 -13.98
CA LEU A 421 13.55 3.16 -13.84
C LEU A 421 13.82 4.30 -12.86
N ASN A 422 15.01 4.33 -12.26
CA ASN A 422 15.45 5.44 -11.43
C ASN A 422 15.91 6.62 -12.30
N MET A 423 15.52 7.83 -11.92
CA MET A 423 15.96 9.07 -12.55
C MET A 423 17.19 9.61 -11.81
N PHE A 424 18.31 9.80 -12.51
CA PHE A 424 19.57 10.33 -11.92
C PHE A 424 19.90 11.76 -12.33
N ARG A 425 19.07 12.35 -13.20
CA ARG A 425 19.15 13.72 -13.68
C ARG A 425 17.78 14.08 -14.23
N GLY A 426 17.11 15.07 -13.63
CA GLY A 426 15.87 15.69 -14.11
C GLY A 426 14.85 14.75 -14.76
N GLU A 427 13.97 15.33 -15.57
CA GLU A 427 13.18 14.59 -16.56
C GLU A 427 13.88 14.77 -17.91
N ILE A 428 14.26 13.66 -18.55
CA ILE A 428 14.88 13.64 -19.88
C ILE A 428 14.14 12.64 -20.76
N TYR A 429 14.03 12.90 -22.06
CA TYR A 429 13.28 12.02 -22.97
C TYR A 429 13.92 10.63 -23.16
N ALA A 430 15.19 10.45 -22.79
CA ALA A 430 15.84 9.15 -22.82
C ALA A 430 15.22 8.14 -21.83
N TYR A 431 14.60 8.60 -20.75
CA TYR A 431 13.91 7.73 -19.78
C TYR A 431 12.62 7.10 -20.34
N PRO A 432 11.61 7.87 -20.81
CA PRO A 432 10.44 7.27 -21.44
C PRO A 432 10.81 6.49 -22.70
N LEU A 433 11.86 6.89 -23.43
CA LEU A 433 12.39 6.14 -24.57
C LEU A 433 12.93 4.76 -24.16
N TYR A 434 13.66 4.66 -23.06
CA TYR A 434 14.12 3.37 -22.52
C TYR A 434 12.93 2.47 -22.18
N LEU A 435 11.91 3.01 -21.50
CA LEU A 435 10.71 2.24 -21.14
C LEU A 435 9.91 1.82 -22.38
N GLN A 436 9.78 2.69 -23.38
CA GLN A 436 9.15 2.35 -24.67
C GLN A 436 9.88 1.20 -25.35
N ASN A 437 11.21 1.27 -25.42
CA ASN A 437 12.03 0.22 -26.03
C ASN A 437 11.95 -1.11 -25.28
N LYS A 438 11.96 -1.06 -23.94
CA LYS A 438 11.85 -2.26 -23.10
C LYS A 438 10.50 -2.98 -23.29
N LEU A 439 9.43 -2.23 -23.55
CA LEU A 439 8.08 -2.77 -23.72
C LEU A 439 7.72 -3.12 -25.18
N ALA A 440 8.53 -2.70 -26.15
CA ALA A 440 8.23 -2.84 -27.58
C ALA A 440 8.21 -4.29 -28.10
N ASN A 441 8.62 -5.27 -27.28
CA ASN A 441 8.49 -6.70 -27.61
C ASN A 441 7.04 -7.20 -27.60
N THR A 442 6.11 -6.44 -27.02
CA THR A 442 4.68 -6.71 -27.04
C THR A 442 3.99 -5.75 -28.01
N PRO A 443 3.00 -6.18 -28.81
CA PRO A 443 2.20 -5.27 -29.63
C PRO A 443 1.51 -4.21 -28.76
N ILE A 444 1.91 -2.95 -28.94
CA ILE A 444 1.35 -1.79 -28.24
C ILE A 444 0.79 -0.80 -29.27
N SER A 445 -0.49 -0.45 -29.16
CA SER A 445 -1.10 0.47 -30.15
C SER A 445 -0.78 1.94 -29.88
N PHE A 446 -0.80 2.37 -28.61
CA PHE A 446 -0.63 3.77 -28.21
C PHE A 446 0.41 3.93 -27.11
N PHE A 447 1.25 4.96 -27.24
CA PHE A 447 2.21 5.39 -26.22
C PHE A 447 1.80 6.77 -25.70
N ALA A 448 1.31 6.79 -24.46
CA ALA A 448 0.72 7.95 -23.83
C ALA A 448 1.68 8.71 -22.93
N MET A 449 1.74 10.03 -23.09
CA MET A 449 2.53 10.93 -22.26
C MET A 449 2.04 12.39 -22.37
N ASP A 450 2.22 13.16 -21.31
CA ASP A 450 1.77 14.56 -21.23
C ASP A 450 2.54 15.51 -22.16
N VAL A 451 3.77 15.16 -22.49
CA VAL A 451 4.62 15.93 -23.41
C VAL A 451 4.82 15.23 -24.75
N THR A 452 3.83 14.44 -25.18
CA THR A 452 3.83 13.71 -26.47
C THR A 452 4.20 14.62 -27.66
N CYS A 453 3.71 15.86 -27.69
CA CYS A 453 3.99 16.81 -28.77
C CYS A 453 5.47 17.21 -28.90
N LYS A 454 6.27 17.01 -27.85
CA LYS A 454 7.74 17.23 -27.87
C LYS A 454 8.50 15.92 -28.02
N TYR A 455 8.01 14.87 -27.37
CA TYR A 455 8.64 13.55 -27.41
C TYR A 455 8.56 12.88 -28.77
N TRP A 456 7.41 12.93 -29.46
CA TRP A 456 7.28 12.25 -30.74
C TRP A 456 8.23 12.82 -31.82
N PRO A 457 8.37 14.15 -31.96
CA PRO A 457 9.41 14.73 -32.81
C PRO A 457 10.83 14.36 -32.40
N TYR A 458 11.09 14.26 -31.09
CA TYR A 458 12.37 13.79 -30.56
C TYR A 458 12.64 12.34 -30.97
N LEU A 459 11.69 11.42 -30.78
CA LEU A 459 11.79 10.02 -31.20
C LEU A 459 12.04 9.89 -32.71
N ASN A 460 11.33 10.67 -33.54
CA ASN A 460 11.57 10.71 -34.99
C ASN A 460 12.99 11.20 -35.36
N LYS A 461 13.60 12.06 -34.53
CA LYS A 461 15.00 12.49 -34.73
C LYS A 461 15.96 11.38 -34.28
N VAL A 462 15.73 10.79 -33.12
CA VAL A 462 16.54 9.71 -32.56
C VAL A 462 16.61 8.52 -33.51
N THR A 463 15.47 8.06 -34.03
CA THR A 463 15.38 6.91 -34.94
C THR A 463 16.10 7.10 -36.28
N LYS A 464 16.39 8.34 -36.70
CA LYS A 464 17.25 8.62 -37.86
C LYS A 464 18.72 8.36 -37.57
N SER A 465 19.16 8.64 -36.34
CA SER A 465 20.54 8.40 -35.88
C SER A 465 20.72 6.98 -35.30
N CYS A 466 19.65 6.37 -34.83
CA CYS A 466 19.59 5.05 -34.19
C CYS A 466 18.53 4.18 -34.91
N PRO A 467 18.80 3.66 -36.12
CA PRO A 467 17.81 2.96 -36.95
C PRO A 467 17.21 1.71 -36.29
N GLU A 468 17.94 1.05 -35.39
CA GLU A 468 17.45 -0.09 -34.62
C GLU A 468 16.25 0.26 -33.73
N LEU A 469 16.06 1.53 -33.38
CA LEU A 469 14.90 2.03 -32.63
C LEU A 469 13.72 2.43 -33.53
N GLN A 470 13.82 2.30 -34.85
CA GLN A 470 12.75 2.69 -35.77
C GLN A 470 11.43 1.95 -35.52
N HIS A 471 11.51 0.71 -35.02
CA HIS A 471 10.34 -0.10 -34.67
C HIS A 471 9.45 0.56 -33.60
N LEU A 472 9.98 1.47 -32.78
CA LEU A 472 9.20 2.21 -31.77
C LEU A 472 8.17 3.16 -32.38
N LEU A 473 8.36 3.59 -33.63
CA LEU A 473 7.40 4.41 -34.38
C LEU A 473 6.15 3.63 -34.84
N SER A 474 6.10 2.31 -34.61
CA SER A 474 4.90 1.50 -34.85
C SER A 474 3.78 1.81 -33.86
N MET A 475 4.13 2.24 -32.63
CA MET A 475 3.17 2.76 -31.66
C MET A 475 2.64 4.11 -32.13
N LYS A 476 1.41 4.48 -31.79
CA LYS A 476 0.88 5.82 -32.06
C LYS A 476 1.12 6.76 -30.86
N PRO A 477 1.50 8.03 -31.12
CA PRO A 477 1.59 9.03 -30.06
C PRO A 477 0.23 9.25 -29.42
N PHE A 478 0.17 9.41 -28.11
CA PHE A 478 -1.08 9.68 -27.40
C PHE A 478 -0.86 10.77 -26.35
N LEU A 479 -1.37 11.97 -26.60
CA LEU A 479 -1.44 13.00 -25.57
C LEU A 479 -2.62 12.70 -24.66
N SER A 480 -2.36 12.66 -23.35
CA SER A 480 -3.39 12.34 -22.36
C SER A 480 -4.57 13.30 -22.48
N VAL A 481 -5.80 12.79 -22.38
CA VAL A 481 -7.04 13.53 -22.71
C VAL A 481 -7.23 14.75 -21.82
N PHE A 482 -6.90 14.63 -20.52
CA PHE A 482 -7.01 15.74 -19.59
C PHE A 482 -5.87 16.76 -19.82
N HIS A 483 -4.62 16.30 -19.88
CA HIS A 483 -3.47 17.17 -20.15
C HIS A 483 -3.56 17.89 -21.50
N ALA A 484 -4.17 17.28 -22.52
CA ALA A 484 -4.34 17.90 -23.82
C ALA A 484 -5.06 19.26 -23.75
N LYS A 485 -5.98 19.45 -22.80
CA LYS A 485 -6.68 20.72 -22.55
C LYS A 485 -5.78 21.83 -22.01
N ALA A 486 -4.63 21.49 -21.42
CA ALA A 486 -3.63 22.45 -20.96
C ALA A 486 -2.63 22.84 -22.07
N HIS A 487 -2.68 22.18 -23.23
CA HIS A 487 -1.86 22.49 -24.39
C HIS A 487 -2.61 23.45 -25.35
N ASP A 488 -1.89 24.01 -26.32
CA ASP A 488 -2.53 24.73 -27.43
C ASP A 488 -3.51 23.83 -28.18
N PHE A 489 -4.60 24.42 -28.67
CA PHE A 489 -5.67 23.68 -29.34
C PHE A 489 -5.17 22.84 -30.53
N LYS A 490 -4.14 23.29 -31.27
CA LYS A 490 -3.53 22.47 -32.33
C LYS A 490 -2.88 21.19 -31.79
N CYS A 491 -2.27 21.25 -30.61
CA CYS A 491 -1.72 20.06 -29.96
C CYS A 491 -2.82 19.11 -29.51
N GLU A 492 -3.93 19.64 -29.00
CA GLU A 492 -5.08 18.83 -28.65
C GLU A 492 -5.61 18.09 -29.89
N VAL A 493 -5.89 18.79 -30.98
CA VAL A 493 -6.40 18.20 -32.22
C VAL A 493 -5.44 17.14 -32.78
N LYS A 494 -4.14 17.42 -32.76
CA LYS A 494 -3.13 16.54 -33.39
C LYS A 494 -2.79 15.31 -32.57
N TRP A 495 -2.66 15.46 -31.26
CA TRP A 495 -2.06 14.42 -30.41
C TRP A 495 -3.03 13.81 -29.41
N SER A 496 -4.15 14.45 -29.08
CA SER A 496 -5.09 13.95 -28.06
C SER A 496 -5.60 12.55 -28.42
N GLY A 497 -5.54 11.64 -27.46
CA GLY A 497 -6.12 10.31 -27.62
C GLY A 497 -7.63 10.32 -27.89
N ALA A 498 -8.34 11.37 -27.45
CA ALA A 498 -9.79 11.52 -27.67
C ALA A 498 -10.17 11.59 -29.15
N TYR A 499 -9.23 11.99 -30.02
CA TYR A 499 -9.47 12.20 -31.45
C TYR A 499 -8.81 11.14 -32.34
N GLN A 500 -8.29 10.07 -31.74
CA GLN A 500 -7.59 9.00 -32.46
C GLN A 500 -8.42 7.72 -32.56
N GLN A 501 -8.57 7.23 -33.80
CA GLN A 501 -9.27 5.98 -34.06
C GLN A 501 -8.58 4.82 -33.36
N GLY A 502 -9.36 4.04 -32.61
CA GLY A 502 -8.89 2.88 -31.86
C GLY A 502 -8.54 3.17 -30.40
N ALA A 503 -8.39 4.43 -29.98
CA ALA A 503 -8.10 4.79 -28.58
C ALA A 503 -9.25 4.42 -27.61
N GLY A 504 -10.48 4.42 -28.12
CA GLY A 504 -11.68 4.22 -27.31
C GLY A 504 -11.83 5.27 -26.21
N LEU A 505 -12.33 4.87 -25.05
CA LEU A 505 -12.42 5.73 -23.86
C LEU A 505 -11.14 5.72 -23.01
N THR A 506 -9.98 5.44 -23.61
CA THR A 506 -8.69 5.50 -22.91
C THR A 506 -8.38 6.96 -22.60
N LEU A 507 -7.92 7.25 -21.39
CA LEU A 507 -7.64 8.62 -20.96
C LEU A 507 -6.16 8.98 -21.08
N GLY A 508 -5.26 8.02 -20.81
CA GLY A 508 -3.82 8.28 -20.71
C GLY A 508 -3.37 8.66 -19.29
N GLU A 509 -4.30 8.80 -18.34
CA GLU A 509 -4.09 9.26 -16.96
C GLU A 509 -3.86 8.12 -15.94
N GLU A 510 -3.75 6.87 -16.40
CA GLU A 510 -3.60 5.71 -15.51
C GLU A 510 -2.28 5.74 -14.72
N VAL A 511 -1.23 6.33 -15.29
CA VAL A 511 0.05 6.52 -14.62
C VAL A 511 -0.07 7.50 -13.46
N GLU A 512 -0.92 8.53 -13.53
CA GLU A 512 -1.15 9.49 -12.45
C GLU A 512 -1.79 8.84 -11.21
N GLN A 513 -2.71 7.90 -11.41
CA GLN A 513 -3.31 7.13 -10.31
C GLN A 513 -2.26 6.27 -9.60
N CYS A 514 -1.38 5.67 -10.38
CA CYS A 514 -0.28 4.85 -9.88
C CYS A 514 0.78 5.71 -9.17
N ASN A 515 1.08 6.89 -9.71
CA ASN A 515 1.91 7.92 -9.10
C ASN A 515 1.32 8.39 -7.77
N ALA A 516 0.00 8.61 -7.68
CA ALA A 516 -0.65 9.00 -6.44
C ALA A 516 -0.51 7.92 -5.34
N PHE A 517 -0.54 6.64 -5.71
CA PHE A 517 -0.25 5.53 -4.80
C PHE A 517 1.21 5.52 -4.34
N LEU A 518 2.18 5.47 -5.27
CA LEU A 518 3.61 5.39 -4.96
C LEU A 518 4.13 6.64 -4.22
N SER A 519 3.61 7.82 -4.55
CA SER A 519 3.96 9.08 -3.89
C SER A 519 3.80 9.03 -2.37
N ARG A 520 2.82 8.28 -1.86
CA ARG A 520 2.60 8.12 -0.42
C ARG A 520 3.68 7.26 0.23
N ILE A 521 4.24 6.31 -0.52
CA ILE A 521 5.33 5.43 -0.09
C ILE A 521 6.66 6.19 0.00
N ALA A 522 6.87 7.14 -0.93
CA ALA A 522 8.08 7.96 -1.02
C ALA A 522 8.48 8.66 0.28
N VAL A 523 7.50 9.02 1.12
CA VAL A 523 7.72 9.62 2.46
C VAL A 523 8.63 8.76 3.33
N THR A 524 8.53 7.44 3.19
CA THR A 524 9.31 6.48 3.97
C THR A 524 10.55 5.98 3.23
N THR A 525 10.49 5.84 1.91
CA THR A 525 11.54 5.18 1.15
C THR A 525 12.72 6.08 0.78
N LYS A 526 12.54 7.40 0.70
CA LYS A 526 13.62 8.37 0.45
C LYS A 526 14.78 8.33 1.47
N HIS A 527 14.53 7.72 2.63
CA HIS A 527 15.49 7.53 3.72
C HIS A 527 16.06 6.10 3.80
N MET A 528 15.63 5.19 2.92
CA MET A 528 16.12 3.82 2.87
C MET A 528 17.44 3.74 2.11
N SER A 529 18.18 2.65 2.34
CA SER A 529 19.29 2.29 1.45
C SER A 529 18.78 2.09 0.03
N LYS A 530 19.68 2.12 -0.95
CA LYS A 530 19.35 1.87 -2.35
C LYS A 530 18.63 0.53 -2.55
N ALA A 531 19.17 -0.55 -1.99
CA ALA A 531 18.55 -1.87 -2.02
C ALA A 531 17.15 -1.86 -1.39
N GLY A 532 17.01 -1.32 -0.17
CA GLY A 532 15.72 -1.26 0.50
C GLY A 532 14.69 -0.38 -0.21
N HIS A 533 15.13 0.68 -0.92
CA HIS A 533 14.28 1.52 -1.76
C HIS A 533 13.71 0.70 -2.91
N THR A 534 14.57 0.04 -3.69
CA THR A 534 14.18 -0.82 -4.81
C THR A 534 13.26 -1.94 -4.35
N ASP A 535 13.59 -2.61 -3.26
CA ASP A 535 12.83 -3.76 -2.77
C ASP A 535 11.44 -3.36 -2.29
N MET A 536 11.34 -2.29 -1.49
CA MET A 536 10.05 -1.81 -0.99
C MET A 536 9.16 -1.29 -2.13
N LEU A 537 9.71 -0.56 -3.10
CA LEU A 537 8.91 -0.08 -4.24
C LEU A 537 8.43 -1.24 -5.12
N THR A 538 9.30 -2.21 -5.39
CA THR A 538 8.95 -3.39 -6.20
C THR A 538 7.86 -4.21 -5.51
N LEU A 539 8.00 -4.48 -4.22
CA LEU A 539 6.99 -5.18 -3.43
C LEU A 539 5.63 -4.45 -3.47
N MET A 540 5.62 -3.13 -3.25
CA MET A 540 4.38 -2.36 -3.27
C MET A 540 3.74 -2.31 -4.67
N ALA A 541 4.55 -2.29 -5.73
CA ALA A 541 4.05 -2.39 -7.10
C ALA A 541 3.45 -3.77 -7.40
N MET A 542 4.07 -4.86 -6.93
CA MET A 542 3.51 -6.22 -7.01
C MET A 542 2.15 -6.31 -6.32
N ARG A 543 2.01 -5.74 -5.11
CA ARG A 543 0.75 -5.78 -4.36
C ARG A 543 -0.34 -4.91 -4.95
N TRP A 544 0.02 -3.74 -5.49
CA TRP A 544 -0.90 -2.94 -6.28
C TRP A 544 -1.43 -3.72 -7.48
N ASN A 545 -0.54 -4.37 -8.24
CA ASN A 545 -0.91 -5.17 -9.39
C ASN A 545 -1.79 -6.36 -9.00
N GLN A 546 -1.48 -7.07 -7.91
CA GLN A 546 -2.33 -8.14 -7.41
C GLN A 546 -3.75 -7.65 -7.10
N GLN A 547 -3.89 -6.48 -6.46
CA GLN A 547 -5.19 -5.87 -6.22
C GLN A 547 -5.91 -5.52 -7.54
N LYS A 548 -5.19 -5.04 -8.56
CA LYS A 548 -5.76 -4.81 -9.90
C LYS A 548 -6.24 -6.10 -10.53
N PHE A 549 -5.47 -7.18 -10.44
CA PHE A 549 -5.82 -8.49 -11.01
C PHE A 549 -7.07 -9.07 -10.35
N ASN A 550 -7.13 -9.07 -9.02
CA ASN A 550 -8.28 -9.56 -8.26
C ASN A 550 -9.59 -8.81 -8.61
N ASN A 551 -9.51 -7.54 -8.98
CA ASN A 551 -10.66 -6.70 -9.33
C ASN A 551 -10.87 -6.52 -10.83
N LEU A 552 -10.04 -7.16 -11.67
CA LEU A 552 -9.96 -6.87 -13.10
C LEU A 552 -11.27 -7.23 -13.81
N ALA A 553 -11.82 -8.41 -13.54
CA ALA A 553 -13.07 -8.88 -14.15
C ALA A 553 -14.23 -7.92 -13.86
N THR A 554 -14.43 -7.55 -12.59
CA THR A 554 -15.46 -6.60 -12.17
C THR A 554 -15.27 -5.23 -12.80
N SER A 555 -14.02 -4.72 -12.84
CA SER A 555 -13.72 -3.42 -13.44
C SER A 555 -14.02 -3.41 -14.95
N LEU A 556 -13.63 -4.47 -15.67
CA LEU A 556 -13.86 -4.57 -17.11
C LEU A 556 -15.34 -4.72 -17.46
N ALA A 557 -16.10 -5.54 -16.72
CA ALA A 557 -17.54 -5.68 -16.93
C ALA A 557 -18.26 -4.35 -16.73
N CYS A 558 -17.94 -3.61 -15.66
CA CYS A 558 -18.50 -2.29 -15.40
C CYS A 558 -18.12 -1.28 -16.50
N ARG A 559 -16.84 -1.27 -16.92
CA ARG A 559 -16.36 -0.40 -18.02
C ARG A 559 -17.08 -0.71 -19.33
N TYR A 560 -17.31 -1.98 -19.65
CA TYR A 560 -18.03 -2.39 -20.84
C TYR A 560 -19.46 -1.84 -20.85
N GLN A 561 -20.23 -2.06 -19.78
CA GLN A 561 -21.60 -1.54 -19.67
C GLN A 561 -21.64 -0.01 -19.78
N LYS A 562 -20.72 0.69 -19.12
CA LYS A 562 -20.60 2.15 -19.21
C LYS A 562 -20.26 2.61 -20.63
N ALA A 563 -19.34 1.91 -21.30
CA ALA A 563 -18.95 2.24 -22.67
C ALA A 563 -20.09 2.02 -23.67
N THR A 564 -20.87 0.95 -23.54
CA THR A 564 -22.05 0.68 -24.39
C THR A 564 -23.10 1.77 -24.24
N LYS A 565 -23.51 2.08 -23.00
CA LYS A 565 -24.48 3.16 -22.73
C LYS A 565 -23.99 4.51 -23.24
N ARG A 566 -22.69 4.81 -23.03
CA ARG A 566 -22.09 6.06 -23.51
C ARG A 566 -22.08 6.12 -25.03
N LEU A 567 -21.78 5.03 -25.72
CA LEU A 567 -21.77 4.97 -27.18
C LEU A 567 -23.18 5.25 -27.74
N GLU A 568 -24.20 4.59 -27.21
CA GLU A 568 -25.60 4.81 -27.60
C GLU A 568 -26.02 6.27 -27.42
N SER A 569 -25.74 6.85 -26.25
CA SER A 569 -26.03 8.27 -25.98
C SER A 569 -25.28 9.20 -26.93
N GLN A 570 -23.99 8.98 -27.17
CA GLN A 570 -23.20 9.86 -28.05
C GLN A 570 -23.64 9.78 -29.52
N LEU A 571 -24.09 8.61 -29.98
CA LEU A 571 -24.65 8.47 -31.33
C LEU A 571 -25.98 9.22 -31.47
N GLN A 572 -26.84 9.14 -30.45
CA GLN A 572 -28.11 9.89 -30.42
C GLN A 572 -27.86 11.41 -30.36
N ASP A 573 -26.91 11.84 -29.54
CA ASP A 573 -26.53 13.26 -29.41
C ASP A 573 -25.97 13.78 -30.75
N LEU A 574 -25.10 13.02 -31.41
CA LEU A 574 -24.52 13.38 -32.70
C LEU A 574 -25.59 13.51 -33.78
N GLU A 575 -26.52 12.55 -33.86
CA GLU A 575 -27.61 12.61 -34.84
C GLU A 575 -28.55 13.79 -34.55
N SER A 576 -28.86 14.05 -33.28
CA SER A 576 -29.65 15.21 -32.86
C SER A 576 -29.00 16.53 -33.27
N MET A 577 -27.68 16.67 -33.05
CA MET A 577 -26.93 17.86 -33.48
C MET A 577 -26.90 18.01 -35.00
N ARG A 578 -26.76 16.90 -35.74
CA ARG A 578 -26.77 16.93 -37.21
C ARG A 578 -28.12 17.42 -37.76
N ILE A 579 -29.22 16.93 -37.21
CA ILE A 579 -30.57 17.39 -37.58
C ILE A 579 -30.75 18.87 -37.23
N GLN A 580 -30.37 19.29 -36.02
CA GLN A 580 -30.52 20.68 -35.56
C GLN A 580 -29.71 21.68 -36.39
N LEU A 581 -28.49 21.31 -36.80
CA LEU A 581 -27.61 22.14 -37.61
C LEU A 581 -27.87 22.00 -39.11
N ALA A 582 -28.82 21.13 -39.51
CA ALA A 582 -29.16 20.82 -40.89
C ALA A 582 -27.94 20.41 -41.74
N VAL A 583 -27.04 19.60 -41.17
CA VAL A 583 -25.80 19.16 -41.81
C VAL A 583 -25.77 17.66 -42.09
N THR A 584 -25.18 17.31 -43.23
CA THR A 584 -24.99 15.94 -43.69
C THR A 584 -23.79 15.29 -42.99
N GLN A 585 -23.75 13.96 -42.99
CA GLN A 585 -22.60 13.20 -42.47
C GLN A 585 -21.29 13.57 -43.19
N VAL A 586 -21.37 13.80 -44.50
CA VAL A 586 -20.23 14.17 -45.35
C VAL A 586 -19.68 15.54 -44.97
N GLU A 587 -20.53 16.51 -44.64
CA GLU A 587 -20.10 17.83 -44.18
C GLU A 587 -19.39 17.74 -42.82
N VAL A 588 -19.91 16.94 -41.88
CA VAL A 588 -19.27 16.71 -40.58
C VAL A 588 -17.89 16.06 -40.74
N GLU A 589 -17.77 15.06 -41.60
CA GLU A 589 -16.49 14.41 -41.93
C GLU A 589 -15.51 15.37 -42.61
N GLY A 590 -16.03 16.25 -43.48
CA GLY A 590 -15.28 17.37 -44.07
C GLY A 590 -14.71 18.29 -42.99
N TRP A 591 -15.53 18.75 -42.05
CA TRP A 591 -15.08 19.63 -40.96
C TRP A 591 -14.00 18.98 -40.08
N VAL A 592 -14.14 17.69 -39.77
CA VAL A 592 -13.11 16.95 -39.01
C VAL A 592 -11.78 16.92 -39.79
N THR A 593 -11.85 16.75 -41.11
CA THR A 593 -10.66 16.76 -41.99
C THR A 593 -10.05 18.16 -42.03
N ASP A 594 -10.85 19.20 -42.24
CA ASP A 594 -10.42 20.60 -42.28
C ASP A 594 -9.70 21.00 -40.98
N ILE A 595 -10.25 20.61 -39.82
CA ILE A 595 -9.66 20.91 -38.51
C ILE A 595 -8.32 20.18 -38.34
N LYS A 596 -8.20 18.92 -38.79
CA LYS A 596 -6.94 18.16 -38.74
C LYS A 596 -5.89 18.77 -39.67
N GLU A 597 -6.25 19.13 -40.89
CA GLU A 597 -5.35 19.80 -41.83
C GLU A 597 -4.90 21.17 -41.31
N TRP A 598 -5.80 21.94 -40.71
CA TRP A 598 -5.48 23.20 -40.05
C TRP A 598 -4.49 23.04 -38.88
N ALA A 599 -4.64 21.98 -38.08
CA ALA A 599 -3.73 21.68 -36.98
C ALA A 599 -2.34 21.25 -37.50
N GLU A 600 -2.28 20.54 -38.63
CA GLU A 600 -1.03 20.18 -39.31
C GLU A 600 -0.37 21.38 -40.01
N ALA A 601 -1.17 22.32 -40.52
CA ALA A 601 -0.71 23.56 -41.14
C ALA A 601 -0.18 24.53 -40.07
N THR A 602 1.04 24.29 -39.57
CA THR A 602 2.16 25.25 -39.35
C THR A 602 3.18 24.68 -38.34
N THR A 603 4.40 24.39 -38.81
CA THR A 603 5.64 24.56 -38.02
C THR A 603 6.81 25.12 -38.86
N SER A 604 6.54 25.68 -40.05
CA SER A 604 7.59 26.07 -41.01
C SER A 604 7.95 27.55 -41.05
N GLN A 605 7.27 28.44 -40.32
CA GLN A 605 7.51 29.90 -40.45
C GLN A 605 8.35 30.56 -39.34
N LYS A 606 8.76 29.87 -38.28
CA LYS A 606 9.54 30.49 -37.18
C LYS A 606 11.06 30.26 -37.20
N ASN A 607 11.59 29.43 -38.09
CA ASN A 607 13.05 29.18 -38.17
C ASN A 607 13.79 29.98 -39.27
N ALA A 608 13.14 30.97 -39.89
CA ALA A 608 13.76 31.79 -40.94
C ALA A 608 14.22 33.18 -40.48
N ARG A 609 14.05 33.55 -39.20
CA ARG A 609 14.58 34.81 -38.63
C ARG A 609 14.94 34.67 -37.16
N SER A 610 16.14 34.17 -36.88
CA SER A 610 16.99 34.56 -35.73
C SER A 610 18.35 33.90 -35.86
#